data_AF-A0A7S0NU21-F1
#
_entry.id   AF-A0A7S0NU21-F1
#
_cell.length_a   1.000
_cell.length_b   1.000
_cell.length_c   1.000
_cell.angle_alpha   90.00
_cell.angle_beta   90.00
_cell.angle_gamma   90.00
#
_symmetry.space_group_name_H-M   'P 1'
#
loop_
_entity.id
_entity.type
_entity.pdbx_description
1 polymer ?
#
loop_
_entity_poly.entity_id
_entity_poly.type
_entity_poly.pdbx_seq_one_letter_code
_entity_poly.pdbx_strand_id
1 'polypeptide(L)'
;MALDPSNWPALRANAHALLDASLDKLEAASEGRVWTPVPDALKEELRSPLPPEHGLAHDELREKLQALLPYGVGNTHPRFFGWVHGSGSPGGMLPELVGAAMNSNCGGRDHVAIYVERQVVMWCKAMMGFPADAGGLLVTGTSMATILALKAGRDGPPGF
;
A
#
# COMPACT_ATOMS: atom_id res chain seq x y z
N MET A 1 -17.42 23.07 -7.56
CA MET A 1 -17.58 22.39 -6.26
C MET A 1 -16.21 21.85 -5.87
N ALA A 2 -15.65 22.30 -4.74
CA ALA A 2 -14.32 21.85 -4.31
C ALA A 2 -14.41 20.44 -3.73
N LEU A 3 -13.46 19.56 -4.08
CA LEU A 3 -13.33 18.22 -3.52
C LEU A 3 -12.73 18.23 -2.10
N ASP A 4 -12.32 19.40 -1.62
CA ASP A 4 -11.76 19.56 -0.29
C ASP A 4 -12.82 19.39 0.79
N PRO A 5 -12.48 18.74 1.92
CA PRO A 5 -13.41 18.57 3.02
C PRO A 5 -13.81 19.93 3.60
N SER A 6 -15.12 20.11 3.80
CA SER A 6 -15.66 21.31 4.44
C SER A 6 -15.42 21.34 5.96
N ASN A 7 -15.11 20.19 6.58
CA ASN A 7 -14.86 20.05 8.02
C ASN A 7 -13.60 19.21 8.31
N TRP A 8 -12.44 19.87 8.24
CA TRP A 8 -11.13 19.27 8.54
C TRP A 8 -11.01 18.67 9.96
N PRO A 9 -11.51 19.30 11.04
CA PRO A 9 -11.49 18.68 12.36
C PRO A 9 -12.24 17.34 12.42
N ALA A 10 -13.41 17.24 11.80
CA ALA A 10 -14.17 16.00 11.74
C ALA A 10 -13.44 14.93 10.91
N LEU A 11 -12.89 15.29 9.75
CA LEU A 11 -12.08 14.37 8.95
C LEU A 11 -10.90 13.83 9.76
N ARG A 12 -10.17 14.70 10.46
CA ARG A 12 -9.01 14.33 11.27
C ARG A 12 -9.39 13.36 12.40
N ALA A 13 -10.46 13.65 13.15
CA ALA A 13 -10.93 12.77 14.21
C ALA A 13 -11.31 11.37 13.69
N ASN A 14 -12.01 11.31 12.55
CA ASN A 14 -12.38 10.05 11.91
C ASN A 14 -11.17 9.28 11.36
N ALA A 15 -10.20 9.97 10.78
CA ALA A 15 -8.96 9.37 10.30
C ALA A 15 -8.13 8.78 11.44
N HIS A 16 -8.05 9.46 12.59
CA HIS A 16 -7.36 8.92 13.78
C HIS A 16 -8.06 7.66 14.29
N ALA A 17 -9.39 7.67 14.42
CA ALA A 17 -10.14 6.49 14.84
C ALA A 17 -9.94 5.29 13.88
N LEU A 18 -9.88 5.53 12.56
CA LEU A 18 -9.60 4.49 11.58
C LEU A 18 -8.16 3.97 11.67
N LEU A 19 -7.19 4.87 11.91
CA LEU A 19 -5.79 4.49 12.11
C LEU A 19 -5.64 3.60 13.35
N ASP A 20 -6.26 3.97 14.46
CA ASP A 20 -6.25 3.18 15.70
C ASP A 20 -6.86 1.79 15.44
N ALA A 21 -8.04 1.71 14.81
CA ALA A 21 -8.65 0.43 14.46
C ALA A 21 -7.80 -0.44 13.52
N SER A 22 -7.03 0.19 12.62
CA SER A 22 -6.11 -0.52 11.73
C SER A 22 -4.87 -1.05 12.46
N LEU A 23 -4.34 -0.28 13.43
CA LEU A 23 -3.26 -0.69 14.30
C LEU A 23 -3.71 -1.84 15.22
N ASP A 24 -4.89 -1.73 15.84
CA ASP A 24 -5.49 -2.79 16.66
C ASP A 24 -5.59 -4.10 15.86
N LYS A 25 -6.00 -4.01 14.58
CA LYS A 25 -6.07 -5.18 13.69
C LYS A 25 -4.70 -5.82 13.44
N LEU A 26 -3.64 -5.02 13.29
CA LEU A 26 -2.28 -5.51 13.10
C LEU A 26 -1.70 -6.10 14.39
N GLU A 27 -1.98 -5.49 15.54
CA GLU A 27 -1.57 -5.98 16.86
C GLU A 27 -2.21 -7.35 17.15
N ALA A 28 -3.51 -7.48 16.87
CA ALA A 28 -4.26 -8.72 17.03
C ALA A 28 -4.07 -9.73 15.87
N ALA A 29 -3.11 -9.53 14.97
CA ALA A 29 -2.98 -10.35 13.75
C ALA A 29 -2.70 -11.84 14.02
N SER A 30 -2.17 -12.20 15.18
CA SER A 30 -1.95 -13.60 15.59
C SER A 30 -3.17 -14.30 16.17
N GLU A 31 -4.25 -13.56 16.40
CA GLU A 31 -5.45 -14.05 17.06
C GLU A 31 -6.50 -14.54 16.06
N GLY A 32 -7.34 -15.47 16.52
CA GLY A 32 -8.48 -15.95 15.75
C GLY A 32 -8.12 -16.75 14.50
N ARG A 33 -8.90 -16.53 13.44
CA ARG A 33 -8.80 -17.27 12.18
C ARG A 33 -7.78 -16.61 11.26
N VAL A 34 -7.01 -17.44 10.55
CA VAL A 34 -6.13 -16.98 9.46
C VAL A 34 -6.92 -16.21 8.42
N TRP A 35 -8.09 -16.72 8.03
CA TRP A 35 -8.96 -16.13 7.04
C TRP A 35 -10.44 -16.21 7.49
N THR A 36 -11.16 -15.13 7.21
CA THR A 36 -12.59 -14.99 7.52
C THR A 36 -13.33 -14.81 6.20
N PRO A 37 -14.33 -15.67 5.88
CA PRO A 37 -15.14 -15.49 4.69
C PRO A 37 -15.91 -14.17 4.78
N VAL A 38 -15.96 -13.43 3.66
CA VAL A 38 -16.81 -12.25 3.53
C VAL A 38 -18.28 -12.69 3.61
N PRO A 39 -19.10 -12.17 4.54
CA PRO A 39 -20.52 -12.47 4.63
C PRO A 39 -21.26 -12.04 3.36
N ASP A 40 -22.29 -12.79 2.94
CA ASP A 40 -23.06 -12.45 1.75
C ASP A 40 -23.75 -11.09 1.88
N ALA A 41 -24.22 -10.72 3.08
CA ALA A 41 -24.77 -9.40 3.35
C ALA A 41 -23.79 -8.26 3.01
N LEU A 42 -22.51 -8.41 3.36
CA LEU A 42 -21.48 -7.42 3.03
C LEU A 42 -21.19 -7.40 1.52
N LYS A 43 -21.19 -8.55 0.85
CA LYS A 43 -21.04 -8.60 -0.62
C LYS A 43 -22.19 -7.88 -1.32
N GLU A 44 -23.42 -8.05 -0.85
CA GLU A 44 -24.58 -7.33 -1.40
C GLU A 44 -24.52 -5.83 -1.08
N GLU A 45 -24.08 -5.43 0.11
CA GLU A 45 -23.87 -4.01 0.44
C GLU A 45 -22.84 -3.33 -0.49
N LEU A 46 -21.77 -4.05 -0.84
CA LEU A 46 -20.74 -3.56 -1.78
C LEU A 46 -21.27 -3.41 -3.22
N ARG A 47 -22.42 -4.00 -3.56
CA ARG A 47 -23.12 -3.79 -4.84
C ARG A 47 -24.04 -2.58 -4.77
N SER A 48 -23.51 -1.45 -4.29
CA SER A 48 -24.22 -0.20 -4.16
C SER A 48 -24.18 0.63 -5.47
N PRO A 49 -25.16 1.53 -5.70
CA PRO A 49 -25.09 2.50 -6.79
C PRO A 49 -23.94 3.50 -6.57
N LEU A 50 -23.72 4.40 -7.55
CA LEU A 50 -22.75 5.48 -7.40
C LEU A 50 -22.97 6.25 -6.08
N PRO A 51 -21.89 6.66 -5.40
CA PRO A 51 -22.00 7.50 -4.21
C PRO A 51 -22.80 8.79 -4.49
N PRO A 52 -23.44 9.37 -3.47
CA PRO A 52 -24.08 10.68 -3.59
C PRO A 52 -23.11 11.74 -4.13
N GLU A 53 -23.63 12.79 -4.77
CA GLU A 53 -22.83 13.88 -5.35
C GLU A 53 -21.89 14.55 -4.32
N HIS A 54 -22.31 14.60 -3.06
CA HIS A 54 -21.53 15.16 -1.96
C HIS A 54 -20.62 14.14 -1.23
N GLY A 55 -20.56 12.90 -1.71
CA GLY A 55 -19.86 11.81 -1.04
C GLY A 55 -20.57 11.35 0.23
N LEU A 56 -19.85 10.52 1.01
CA LEU A 56 -20.30 10.04 2.32
C LEU A 56 -19.87 11.00 3.43
N ALA A 57 -20.61 11.00 4.54
CA ALA A 57 -20.15 11.63 5.76
C ALA A 57 -18.86 10.95 6.28
N HIS A 58 -17.99 11.70 6.96
CA HIS A 58 -16.67 11.19 7.37
C HIS A 58 -16.75 10.01 8.37
N ASP A 59 -17.77 9.99 9.22
CA ASP A 59 -18.08 8.91 10.16
C ASP A 59 -18.62 7.68 9.43
N GLU A 60 -19.54 7.86 8.48
CA GLU A 60 -20.06 6.78 7.64
C GLU A 60 -18.93 6.12 6.82
N LEU A 61 -18.05 6.94 6.22
CA LEU A 61 -16.89 6.44 5.48
C LEU A 61 -15.95 5.64 6.40
N ARG A 62 -15.63 6.17 7.59
CA ARG A 62 -14.81 5.48 8.59
C ARG A 62 -15.43 4.13 8.97
N GLU A 63 -16.72 4.09 9.28
CA GLU A 63 -17.43 2.87 9.68
C GLU A 63 -17.41 1.81 8.57
N LYS A 64 -17.69 2.21 7.33
CA LYS A 64 -17.62 1.31 6.18
C LYS A 64 -16.22 0.76 5.97
N LEU A 65 -15.17 1.59 6.07
CA LEU A 65 -13.78 1.13 5.93
C LEU A 65 -13.37 0.20 7.08
N GLN A 66 -13.74 0.52 8.32
CA GLN A 66 -13.44 -0.31 9.49
C GLN A 66 -14.12 -1.69 9.38
N ALA A 67 -15.33 -1.76 8.84
CA ALA A 67 -16.04 -3.01 8.61
C ALA A 67 -15.33 -3.96 7.62
N LEU A 68 -14.40 -3.46 6.79
CA LEU A 68 -13.64 -4.28 5.85
C LEU A 68 -12.43 -4.98 6.50
N LEU A 69 -11.87 -4.42 7.58
CA LEU A 69 -10.63 -4.88 8.21
C LEU A 69 -10.61 -6.39 8.55
N PRO A 70 -11.70 -7.03 9.00
CA PRO A 70 -11.69 -8.46 9.33
C PRO A 70 -11.52 -9.41 8.13
N TYR A 71 -11.75 -8.92 6.90
CA TYR A 71 -11.97 -9.77 5.72
C TYR A 71 -10.80 -9.76 4.71
N GLY A 72 -9.58 -9.54 5.19
CA GLY A 72 -8.36 -9.63 4.37
C GLY A 72 -7.98 -11.06 3.98
N VAL A 73 -6.92 -11.19 3.18
CA VAL A 73 -6.41 -12.49 2.66
C VAL A 73 -5.85 -13.38 3.78
N GLY A 74 -5.41 -12.79 4.88
CA GLY A 74 -4.89 -13.51 6.05
C GLY A 74 -3.36 -13.58 6.14
N ASN A 75 -2.64 -12.99 5.19
CA ASN A 75 -1.17 -13.03 5.08
C ASN A 75 -0.41 -12.36 6.23
N THR A 76 -1.07 -11.56 7.04
CA THR A 76 -0.48 -10.97 8.26
C THR A 76 -0.50 -11.94 9.45
N HIS A 77 -1.28 -13.02 9.37
CA HIS A 77 -1.42 -13.99 10.45
C HIS A 77 -0.26 -15.03 10.41
N PRO A 78 0.39 -15.38 11.53
CA PRO A 78 1.58 -16.24 11.58
C PRO A 78 1.37 -17.68 11.09
N ARG A 79 0.11 -18.16 11.09
CA ARG A 79 -0.30 -19.46 10.53
C ARG A 79 -0.71 -19.40 9.04
N PHE A 80 -0.47 -18.30 8.33
CA PHE A 80 -0.70 -18.21 6.89
C PHE A 80 0.51 -18.76 6.12
N PHE A 81 0.31 -19.85 5.39
CA PHE A 81 1.36 -20.52 4.59
C PHE A 81 1.01 -20.62 3.09
N GLY A 82 0.07 -19.81 2.62
CA GLY A 82 -0.34 -19.79 1.22
C GLY A 82 0.46 -18.78 0.40
N TRP A 83 0.87 -19.15 -0.81
CA TRP A 83 1.50 -18.24 -1.78
C TRP A 83 2.76 -17.52 -1.26
N VAL A 84 3.26 -16.55 -2.03
CA VAL A 84 4.34 -15.64 -1.62
C VAL A 84 3.72 -14.26 -1.43
N HIS A 85 3.40 -13.92 -0.19
CA HIS A 85 2.82 -12.62 0.19
C HIS A 85 3.75 -11.91 1.17
N GLY A 86 3.83 -10.59 1.07
CA GLY A 86 4.45 -9.78 2.13
C GLY A 86 3.64 -9.93 3.42
N SER A 87 4.31 -9.95 4.57
CA SER A 87 3.67 -10.17 5.88
C SER A 87 2.96 -8.95 6.45
N GLY A 88 3.00 -7.79 5.77
CA GLY A 88 2.35 -6.54 6.20
C GLY A 88 2.85 -6.05 7.55
N SER A 89 3.99 -5.37 7.60
CA SER A 89 4.56 -4.88 8.86
C SER A 89 3.87 -3.59 9.33
N PRO A 90 3.68 -3.38 10.65
CA PRO A 90 3.18 -2.10 11.18
C PRO A 90 4.01 -0.90 10.71
N GLY A 91 5.33 -1.08 10.63
CA GLY A 91 6.24 -0.04 10.12
C GLY A 91 6.04 0.28 8.63
N GLY A 92 5.50 -0.63 7.83
CA GLY A 92 5.19 -0.41 6.42
C GLY A 92 3.94 0.44 6.17
N MET A 93 3.03 0.50 7.14
CA MET A 93 1.79 1.28 6.99
C MET A 93 2.02 2.79 7.06
N LEU A 94 2.98 3.25 7.86
CA LEU A 94 3.24 4.69 8.03
C LEU A 94 3.81 5.35 6.75
N PRO A 95 4.78 4.76 6.03
CA PRO A 95 5.22 5.27 4.74
C PRO A 95 4.10 5.34 3.70
N GLU A 96 3.17 4.38 3.68
CA GLU A 96 2.01 4.41 2.78
C GLU A 96 1.11 5.62 3.06
N LEU A 97 0.87 5.94 4.34
CA LEU A 97 0.14 7.14 4.74
C LEU A 97 0.83 8.43 4.24
N VAL A 98 2.15 8.51 4.42
CA VAL A 98 2.93 9.67 3.94
C VAL A 98 2.90 9.76 2.41
N GLY A 99 3.06 8.63 1.71
CA GLY A 99 3.00 8.57 0.25
C GLY A 99 1.64 9.04 -0.29
N ALA A 100 0.54 8.58 0.32
CA ALA A 100 -0.80 9.01 -0.01
C ALA A 100 -0.99 10.52 0.21
N ALA A 101 -0.49 11.06 1.32
CA ALA A 101 -0.59 12.50 1.61
C ALA A 101 0.26 13.36 0.65
N MET A 102 1.44 12.87 0.26
CA MET A 102 2.33 13.57 -0.68
C MET A 102 1.82 13.54 -2.12
N ASN A 103 0.99 12.54 -2.48
CA ASN A 103 0.37 12.37 -3.79
C ASN A 103 1.31 12.70 -4.97
N SER A 104 2.54 12.22 -4.88
CA SER A 104 3.60 12.62 -5.80
C SER A 104 3.55 11.79 -7.07
N ASN A 105 3.38 12.46 -8.22
CA ASN A 105 3.61 11.84 -9.52
C ASN A 105 5.12 11.72 -9.78
N CYS A 106 5.67 10.51 -9.65
CA CYS A 106 7.10 10.23 -9.77
C CYS A 106 7.60 10.04 -11.22
N GLY A 107 6.99 10.71 -12.20
CA GLY A 107 7.39 10.65 -13.61
C GLY A 107 8.60 11.53 -13.98
N GLY A 108 9.13 12.31 -13.03
CA GLY A 108 10.24 13.26 -13.21
C GLY A 108 10.19 14.40 -12.19
N ARG A 109 10.90 15.50 -12.45
CA ARG A 109 11.08 16.69 -11.56
C ARG A 109 12.01 16.40 -10.38
N ASP A 110 12.17 17.41 -9.53
CA ASP A 110 13.00 17.35 -8.32
C ASP A 110 12.09 17.27 -7.08
N HIS A 111 11.97 16.08 -6.50
CA HIS A 111 11.21 15.83 -5.27
C HIS A 111 11.76 14.65 -4.48
N VAL A 112 11.47 14.62 -3.18
CA VAL A 112 12.10 13.71 -2.20
C VAL A 112 11.98 12.23 -2.56
N ALA A 113 10.87 11.79 -3.18
CA ALA A 113 10.68 10.38 -3.53
C ALA A 113 11.78 9.81 -4.45
N ILE A 114 12.37 10.62 -5.33
CA ILE A 114 13.49 10.20 -6.20
C ILE A 114 14.76 9.94 -5.38
N TYR A 115 15.01 10.76 -4.35
CA TYR A 115 16.16 10.58 -3.46
C TYR A 115 15.98 9.37 -2.55
N VAL A 116 14.76 9.14 -2.06
CA VAL A 116 14.41 7.94 -1.29
C VAL A 116 14.61 6.68 -2.13
N GLU A 117 14.12 6.66 -3.38
CA GLU A 117 14.34 5.53 -4.30
C GLU A 117 15.83 5.27 -4.51
N ARG A 118 16.62 6.30 -4.82
CA ARG A 118 18.07 6.18 -4.99
C ARG A 118 18.74 5.58 -3.76
N GLN A 119 18.36 6.02 -2.57
CA GLN A 119 18.93 5.51 -1.33
C GLN A 119 18.57 4.04 -1.09
N VAL A 120 17.32 3.65 -1.36
CA VAL A 120 16.88 2.25 -1.26
C VAL A 120 17.63 1.37 -2.27
N VAL A 121 17.77 1.83 -3.52
CA VAL A 121 18.57 1.13 -4.55
C VAL A 121 20.02 0.96 -4.10
N MET A 122 20.61 1.98 -3.48
CA MET A 122 21.97 1.87 -2.92
C MET A 122 22.08 0.80 -1.83
N TRP A 123 21.09 0.70 -0.93
CA TRP A 123 21.05 -0.38 0.07
C TRP A 123 20.89 -1.75 -0.59
N CYS A 124 19.99 -1.89 -1.55
CA CYS A 124 19.81 -3.14 -2.30
C CYS A 124 21.10 -3.57 -3.01
N LYS A 125 21.81 -2.65 -3.65
CA LYS A 125 23.10 -2.93 -4.29
C LYS A 125 24.13 -3.45 -3.28
N ALA A 126 24.26 -2.79 -2.14
CA ALA A 126 25.20 -3.20 -1.10
C ALA A 126 24.85 -4.59 -0.52
N MET A 127 23.58 -4.85 -0.23
CA MET A 127 23.13 -6.15 0.29
C MET A 127 23.37 -7.30 -0.68
N MET A 128 23.25 -7.03 -2.00
CA MET A 128 23.44 -8.03 -3.04
C MET A 128 24.89 -8.12 -3.56
N GLY A 129 25.80 -7.28 -3.07
CA GLY A 129 27.20 -7.26 -3.50
C GLY A 129 27.44 -6.69 -4.91
N PHE A 130 26.54 -5.83 -5.40
CA PHE A 130 26.73 -5.16 -6.69
C PHE A 130 27.75 -4.01 -6.63
N PRO A 131 28.41 -3.68 -7.75
CA PRO A 131 29.27 -2.51 -7.86
C PRO A 131 28.59 -1.19 -7.46
N ALA A 132 29.38 -0.26 -6.93
CA ALA A 132 28.89 1.04 -6.47
C ALA A 132 28.30 1.91 -7.61
N ASP A 133 28.71 1.67 -8.85
CA ASP A 133 28.22 2.34 -10.06
C ASP A 133 27.05 1.61 -10.74
N ALA A 134 26.61 0.44 -10.24
CA ALA A 134 25.45 -0.25 -10.79
C ALA A 134 24.17 0.61 -10.70
N GLY A 135 23.29 0.50 -11.68
CA GLY A 135 21.97 1.14 -11.66
C GLY A 135 20.92 0.33 -10.91
N GLY A 136 19.72 0.91 -10.75
CA GLY A 136 18.56 0.22 -10.23
C GLY A 136 17.31 1.09 -10.28
N LEU A 137 16.14 0.45 -10.23
CA LEU A 137 14.83 1.10 -10.25
C LEU A 137 13.88 0.31 -9.36
N LEU A 138 13.06 1.00 -8.55
CA LEU A 138 11.96 0.35 -7.85
C LEU A 138 10.77 0.23 -8.80
N VAL A 139 10.18 -0.95 -8.86
CA VAL A 139 9.04 -1.24 -9.73
C VAL A 139 7.95 -1.95 -8.95
N THR A 140 6.73 -1.92 -9.49
CA THR A 140 5.53 -2.46 -8.84
C THR A 140 5.56 -3.97 -8.61
N GLY A 141 6.46 -4.70 -9.26
CA GLY A 141 6.67 -6.12 -8.99
C GLY A 141 7.57 -6.82 -10.00
N THR A 142 7.78 -8.12 -9.77
CA THR A 142 8.71 -8.95 -10.53
C THR A 142 8.41 -9.00 -12.03
N SER A 143 7.13 -8.99 -12.44
CA SER A 143 6.77 -8.98 -13.86
C SER A 143 7.36 -7.78 -14.60
N MET A 144 7.25 -6.58 -14.02
CA MET A 144 7.85 -5.37 -14.61
C MET A 144 9.37 -5.40 -14.53
N ALA A 145 9.93 -5.88 -13.42
CA ALA A 145 11.39 -6.03 -13.28
C ALA A 145 11.96 -6.94 -14.37
N THR A 146 11.32 -8.07 -14.64
CA THR A 146 11.72 -9.03 -15.69
C THR A 146 11.63 -8.41 -17.08
N ILE A 147 10.55 -7.71 -17.41
CA ILE A 147 10.41 -7.03 -18.72
C ILE A 147 11.52 -6.01 -18.92
N LEU A 148 11.80 -5.19 -17.90
CA LEU A 148 12.87 -4.18 -17.96
C LEU A 148 14.26 -4.83 -18.08
N ALA A 149 14.52 -5.89 -17.34
CA ALA A 149 15.79 -6.63 -17.42
C ALA A 149 16.00 -7.25 -18.81
N LEU A 150 14.97 -7.91 -19.36
CA LEU A 150 15.02 -8.47 -20.72
C LEU A 150 15.25 -7.38 -21.76
N LYS A 151 14.55 -6.25 -21.64
CA LYS A 151 14.70 -5.10 -22.53
C LYS A 151 16.11 -4.50 -22.45
N ALA A 152 16.64 -4.30 -21.24
CA ALA A 152 17.99 -3.79 -21.04
C ALA A 152 19.06 -4.73 -21.59
N GLY A 153 18.92 -6.05 -21.36
CA GLY A 153 19.85 -7.05 -21.90
C GLY A 153 19.79 -7.17 -23.42
N ARG A 154 18.60 -7.04 -24.02
CA ARG A 154 18.41 -7.09 -25.49
C ARG A 154 19.05 -5.90 -26.21
N ASP A 155 18.91 -4.71 -25.64
CA ASP A 155 19.40 -3.46 -26.23
C ASP A 155 20.84 -3.10 -25.81
N GLY A 156 21.36 -3.80 -24.80
CA GLY A 156 22.70 -3.60 -24.27
C GLY A 156 23.80 -3.95 -25.28
N PRO A 157 25.00 -3.38 -25.12
CA PRO A 157 26.16 -3.80 -25.91
C PRO A 157 26.42 -5.30 -25.72
N PRO A 158 26.90 -6.02 -26.76
CA PRO A 158 27.27 -7.43 -26.61
C PRO A 158 28.36 -7.57 -25.55
N GLY A 159 28.17 -8.47 -24.58
CA GLY A 159 29.21 -8.85 -23.61
C GLY A 159 29.29 -8.02 -22.33
N PHE A 160 28.14 -7.68 -21.73
CA PHE A 160 28.10 -7.64 -20.25
C PHE A 160 28.65 -8.95 -19.66
#